data_AF-A0A6A8AJZ2-F1
#
_entry.id   AF-A0A6A8AJZ2-F1
#
_cell.length_a   1.000
_cell.length_b   1.000
_cell.length_c   1.000
_cell.angle_alpha   90.00
_cell.angle_beta   90.00
_cell.angle_gamma   90.00
#
_symmetry.space_group_name_H-M   'P 1'
#
loop_
_entity.id
_entity.type
_entity.pdbx_description
1 polymer ?
#
loop_
_entity_poly.entity_id
_entity_poly.type
_entity_poly.pdbx_seq_one_letter_code
_entity_poly.pdbx_strand_id
1 'polypeptide(L)'
;MKYLLDTKALIAFFNNEVGADFVERILGEIDENKAEGFVSAITLTEIYYLYYKIKAIPIADALIAASAHFVEAKVVTDDEHFEKLDVEVAKFRGMEK
;
A
#
# COMPACT_ATOMS: atom_id res chain seq x y z
N MET A 1 -17.82 -11.56 -18.42
CA MET A 1 -17.91 -12.42 -17.22
C MET A 1 -17.96 -11.54 -15.97
N LYS A 2 -18.40 -12.02 -14.81
CA LYS A 2 -18.40 -11.24 -13.56
C LYS A 2 -17.58 -11.97 -12.50
N TYR A 3 -16.65 -11.27 -11.85
CA TYR A 3 -15.76 -11.81 -10.84
C TYR A 3 -15.90 -11.04 -9.53
N LEU A 4 -16.08 -11.75 -8.41
CA LEU A 4 -15.96 -11.18 -7.06
C LEU A 4 -14.60 -11.61 -6.50
N LEU A 5 -13.72 -10.63 -6.27
CA LEU A 5 -12.36 -10.85 -5.81
C LEU A 5 -12.35 -11.11 -4.30
N ASP A 6 -11.74 -12.22 -3.89
CA ASP A 6 -11.55 -12.61 -2.49
C ASP A 6 -10.17 -12.18 -1.98
N THR A 7 -10.07 -12.03 -0.66
CA THR A 7 -8.84 -11.65 0.04
C THR A 7 -7.68 -12.58 -0.29
N LYS A 8 -7.89 -13.91 -0.28
CA LYS A 8 -6.80 -14.87 -0.54
C LYS A 8 -6.32 -14.83 -1.99
N ALA A 9 -7.23 -14.64 -2.94
CA ALA A 9 -6.87 -14.54 -4.35
C ALA A 9 -5.99 -13.31 -4.60
N LEU A 10 -6.36 -12.16 -4.03
CA LEU A 10 -5.59 -10.92 -4.16
C LEU A 10 -4.24 -11.00 -3.44
N ILE A 11 -4.18 -11.60 -2.24
CA ILE A 11 -2.90 -11.81 -1.54
C ILE A 11 -1.98 -12.75 -2.32
N ALA A 12 -2.50 -13.85 -2.88
CA ALA A 12 -1.70 -14.76 -3.67
C ALA A 12 -1.10 -14.06 -4.89
N PHE A 13 -1.86 -13.19 -5.56
CA PHE A 13 -1.37 -12.34 -6.63
C PHE A 13 -0.28 -11.36 -6.15
N PHE A 14 -0.53 -10.57 -5.11
CA PHE A 14 0.41 -9.57 -4.61
C PHE A 14 1.73 -10.16 -4.10
N ASN A 15 1.69 -11.38 -3.54
CA ASN A 15 2.87 -12.05 -2.99
C ASN A 15 3.54 -13.01 -3.99
N ASN A 16 3.04 -13.11 -5.22
CA ASN A 16 3.51 -14.07 -6.23
C ASN A 16 3.49 -15.54 -5.72
N GLU A 17 2.41 -15.91 -5.05
CA GLU A 17 2.17 -17.26 -4.53
C GLU A 17 1.50 -18.16 -5.57
N VAL A 18 1.34 -19.44 -5.23
CA VAL A 18 0.64 -20.41 -6.10
C VAL A 18 -0.76 -19.90 -6.43
N GLY A 19 -1.05 -19.75 -7.72
CA GLY A 19 -2.33 -19.25 -8.22
C GLY A 19 -2.30 -17.77 -8.65
N ALA A 20 -1.19 -17.05 -8.45
CA ALA A 20 -1.01 -15.67 -8.90
C ALA A 20 -1.32 -15.49 -10.40
N ASP A 21 -0.76 -16.34 -11.27
CA ASP A 21 -0.96 -16.28 -12.73
C ASP A 21 -2.44 -16.33 -13.14
N PHE A 22 -3.25 -17.11 -12.39
CA PHE A 22 -4.68 -17.23 -12.66
C PHE A 22 -5.42 -15.94 -12.32
N VAL A 23 -5.06 -15.33 -11.19
CA VAL A 23 -5.63 -14.06 -10.73
C VAL A 23 -5.17 -12.92 -11.63
N GLU A 24 -3.90 -12.90 -12.04
CA GLU A 24 -3.34 -11.93 -12.98
C GLU A 24 -4.12 -11.93 -14.31
N ARG A 25 -4.41 -13.12 -14.86
CA ARG A 25 -5.24 -13.23 -16.08
C ARG A 25 -6.62 -12.63 -15.89
N ILE A 26 -7.29 -12.91 -14.75
CA ILE A 26 -8.61 -12.33 -14.45
C ILE A 26 -8.54 -10.81 -14.35
N LEU A 27 -7.52 -10.28 -13.67
CA LEU A 27 -7.32 -8.84 -13.54
C LEU A 27 -7.04 -8.20 -14.91
N GLY A 28 -6.25 -8.85 -15.77
CA GLY A 28 -6.03 -8.41 -17.16
C GLY A 28 -7.31 -8.40 -17.99
N GLU A 29 -8.17 -9.42 -17.87
CA GLU A 29 -9.48 -9.42 -18.52
C GLU A 29 -10.39 -8.28 -18.03
N ILE A 30 -10.30 -7.91 -16.75
CA ILE A 30 -11.04 -6.77 -16.18
C ILE A 30 -10.49 -5.45 -16.74
N ASP A 31 -9.16 -5.28 -16.75
CA ASP A 31 -8.48 -4.07 -17.26
C ASP A 31 -8.76 -3.84 -18.75
N GLU A 32 -8.77 -4.92 -19.54
CA GLU A 32 -9.12 -4.90 -20.96
C GLU A 32 -10.64 -4.78 -21.22
N ASN A 33 -11.46 -4.55 -20.20
CA ASN A 33 -12.92 -4.45 -20.26
C ASN A 33 -13.64 -5.70 -20.83
N LYS A 34 -13.00 -6.88 -20.76
CA LYS A 34 -13.57 -8.18 -21.16
C LYS A 34 -14.35 -8.85 -20.03
N ALA A 35 -14.15 -8.41 -18.79
CA ALA A 35 -14.87 -8.85 -17.61
C ALA A 35 -15.19 -7.70 -16.65
N GLU A 36 -16.17 -7.91 -15.78
CA GLU A 36 -16.55 -6.98 -14.72
C GLU A 36 -16.03 -7.49 -13.38
N GLY A 37 -15.23 -6.68 -12.70
CA GLY A 37 -14.62 -6.99 -11.41
C GLY A 37 -15.35 -6.31 -10.24
N PHE A 38 -15.57 -7.05 -9.17
CA PHE A 38 -16.13 -6.56 -7.91
C PHE A 38 -15.19 -6.89 -6.76
N VAL A 39 -15.13 -5.98 -5.79
CA VAL A 39 -14.46 -6.21 -4.51
C VAL A 39 -15.37 -5.70 -3.39
N SER A 40 -15.52 -6.48 -2.32
CA SER A 40 -16.31 -6.05 -1.18
C SER A 40 -15.49 -5.12 -0.27
N ALA A 41 -16.15 -4.20 0.43
CA ALA A 41 -15.48 -3.38 1.45
C ALA A 41 -14.85 -4.23 2.57
N ILE A 42 -15.42 -5.42 2.84
CA ILE A 42 -14.88 -6.38 3.81
C ILE A 42 -13.53 -6.92 3.32
N THR A 43 -13.46 -7.39 2.08
CA THR A 43 -12.23 -7.85 1.43
C THR A 43 -11.13 -6.79 1.47
N LEU A 44 -11.47 -5.53 1.17
CA LEU A 44 -10.52 -4.42 1.27
C LEU A 44 -10.02 -4.22 2.71
N THR A 45 -10.89 -4.35 3.70
CA THR A 45 -10.54 -4.23 5.13
C THR A 45 -9.64 -5.39 5.59
N GLU A 46 -9.90 -6.60 5.12
CA GLU A 46 -9.07 -7.77 5.43
C GLU A 46 -7.66 -7.64 4.83
N ILE A 47 -7.56 -7.23 3.56
CA ILE A 47 -6.26 -6.94 2.92
C ILE A 47 -5.53 -5.85 3.70
N TYR A 48 -6.21 -4.73 4.00
CA TYR A 48 -5.64 -3.65 4.80
C TYR A 48 -5.09 -4.18 6.12
N TYR A 49 -5.88 -4.95 6.88
CA TYR A 49 -5.46 -5.47 8.17
C TYR A 49 -4.29 -6.47 8.07
N LEU A 50 -4.27 -7.32 7.05
CA LEU A 50 -3.23 -8.32 6.83
C LEU A 50 -1.89 -7.67 6.48
N TYR A 51 -1.87 -6.68 5.59
CA TYR A 51 -0.64 -5.92 5.30
C TYR A 51 -0.24 -4.99 6.45
N TYR A 52 -1.23 -4.41 7.16
CA TYR A 52 -0.99 -3.57 8.32
C TYR A 52 -0.25 -4.33 9.44
N LYS A 53 -0.59 -5.61 9.65
CA LYS A 53 0.06 -6.45 10.66
C LYS A 53 1.48 -6.87 10.31
N ILE A 54 1.86 -6.88 9.03
CA ILE A 54 3.10 -7.51 8.59
C ILE A 54 4.28 -6.52 8.64
N LYS A 55 4.11 -5.23 8.29
CA LYS A 55 5.11 -4.15 8.44
C LYS A 55 4.50 -2.75 8.26
N ALA A 56 3.55 -2.31 9.09
CA ALA A 56 2.96 -0.99 8.86
C ALA A 56 3.81 0.17 9.37
N ILE A 57 4.11 1.08 8.45
CA ILE A 57 4.19 2.49 8.75
C ILE A 57 2.73 3.00 8.73
N PRO A 58 2.27 3.75 9.74
CA PRO A 58 0.93 4.31 9.77
C PRO A 58 0.57 5.01 8.46
N ILE A 59 -0.68 4.89 7.99
CA ILE A 59 -1.12 5.52 6.73
C ILE A 59 -0.90 7.04 6.72
N ALA A 60 -1.00 7.67 7.89
CA ALA A 60 -0.68 9.09 8.07
C ALA A 60 0.80 9.37 7.75
N ASP A 61 1.71 8.56 8.26
CA ASP A 61 3.16 8.71 8.06
C ASP A 61 3.52 8.44 6.60
N ALA A 62 2.90 7.43 5.98
CA ALA A 62 3.05 7.16 4.55
C ALA A 62 2.56 8.33 3.68
N LEU A 63 1.43 8.96 4.04
CA LEU A 63 0.89 10.10 3.31
C LEU A 63 1.77 11.34 3.47
N ILE A 64 2.30 11.60 4.66
CA ILE A 64 3.25 12.69 4.92
C ILE A 64 4.51 12.47 4.09
N ALA A 65 5.07 11.26 4.10
CA ALA A 65 6.25 10.93 3.32
C ALA A 65 6.02 11.09 1.81
N ALA A 66 4.93 10.54 1.27
CA ALA A 66 4.60 10.68 -0.14
C ALA A 66 4.38 12.14 -0.55
N SER A 67 3.72 12.94 0.30
CA SER A 67 3.50 14.36 0.04
C SER A 67 4.82 15.13 0.02
N ALA A 68 5.70 14.89 1.00
CA ALA A 68 7.00 15.53 1.10
C ALA A 68 7.90 15.16 -0.09
N HIS A 69 7.92 13.89 -0.50
CA HIS A 69 8.62 13.43 -1.70
C HIS A 69 8.12 14.14 -2.96
N PHE A 70 6.79 14.24 -3.14
CA PHE A 70 6.18 14.88 -4.31
C PHE A 70 6.52 16.37 -4.44
N VAL A 71 6.71 17.08 -3.32
CA VAL A 71 7.04 18.51 -3.32
C VAL A 71 8.53 18.80 -3.05
N GLU A 72 9.38 17.78 -3.05
CA GLU A 72 10.83 17.89 -2.74
C GLU A 72 11.10 18.57 -1.38
N ALA A 73 10.26 18.30 -0.38
CA ALA A 73 10.38 18.86 0.96
C ALA A 73 10.99 17.86 1.96
N LYS A 74 11.62 18.41 3.01
CA LYS A 74 12.10 17.64 4.16
C LYS A 74 10.99 17.45 5.19
N VAL A 75 10.88 16.23 5.73
CA VAL A 75 10.00 15.96 6.87
C VAL A 75 10.75 16.30 8.15
N VAL A 76 10.22 17.20 8.97
CA VAL A 76 10.80 17.52 10.29
C VAL A 76 10.10 16.68 11.35
N THR A 77 10.75 15.61 11.82
CA THR A 77 10.19 14.67 12.80
C THR A 77 11.29 13.93 13.54
N ASP A 78 11.00 13.53 14.77
CA ASP A 78 11.84 12.61 15.56
C ASP A 78 11.25 11.18 15.58
N ASP A 79 10.21 10.91 14.77
CA ASP A 79 9.54 9.60 14.69
C ASP A 79 10.37 8.59 13.88
N GLU A 80 10.66 7.44 14.51
CA GLU A 80 11.45 6.34 13.93
C GLU A 80 10.77 5.67 12.73
N HIS A 81 9.46 5.83 12.54
CA HIS A 81 8.75 5.31 11.36
C HIS A 81 9.30 5.89 10.05
N PHE A 82 9.76 7.14 10.07
CA PHE A 82 10.29 7.83 8.90
C PHE A 82 11.72 7.41 8.55
N GLU A 83 12.46 6.78 9.48
CA GLU A 83 13.81 6.26 9.22
C GLU A 83 13.80 5.10 8.20
N LYS A 84 12.63 4.48 7.99
CA LYS A 84 12.43 3.38 7.04
C LYS A 84 11.77 3.83 5.72
N LEU A 85 11.49 5.13 5.57
CA LEU A 85 10.85 5.71 4.39
C LEU A 85 11.86 6.38 3.47
N ASP A 86 11.56 6.41 2.18
CA ASP A 86 12.38 7.07 1.16
C ASP A 86 12.09 8.59 1.11
N VAL A 87 12.38 9.28 2.22
CA VAL A 87 12.23 10.73 2.37
C VAL A 87 13.35 11.36 3.18
N GLU A 88 13.70 12.60 2.87
CA GLU A 88 14.67 13.34 3.67
C GLU A 88 14.06 13.79 5.00
N VAL A 89 14.69 13.39 6.12
CA VAL A 89 14.24 13.71 7.47
C VAL A 89 15.21 14.68 8.16
N ALA A 90 14.67 15.73 8.78
CA ALA A 90 15.41 16.62 9.68
C ALA A 90 14.91 16.44 11.13
N LYS A 91 15.83 16.27 12.09
CA LYS A 91 15.49 16.13 13.52
C LYS A 91 15.29 17.49 14.18
N PHE A 92 14.45 17.57 15.21
CA PHE A 92 14.04 18.83 15.84
C PHE A 92 15.17 19.53 16.63
N ARG A 93 16.26 18.83 16.96
CA ARG A 93 17.37 19.37 17.76
C ARG A 93 18.50 19.91 16.88
N GLY A 94 18.49 21.22 16.70
CA GLY A 94 19.59 21.95 16.06
C GLY A 94 19.38 23.45 15.82
N MET A 95 18.21 24.02 16.15
CA MET A 95 18.09 25.49 16.23
C MET A 95 18.48 25.93 17.64
N GLU A 96 19.78 26.09 17.86
CA GLU A 96 20.31 26.81 19.03
C GLU A 96 19.69 28.22 19.09
N LYS A 97 19.38 28.65 20.32
CA LYS A 97 18.89 30.00 20.62
C LYS A 97 19.91 31.08 20.26
#